data_AF-A0A7R9HNP6-F1
#
_entry.id   AF-A0A7R9HNP6-F1
#
_cell.length_a   1.000
_cell.length_b   1.000
_cell.length_c   1.000
_cell.angle_alpha   90.00
_cell.angle_beta   90.00
_cell.angle_gamma   90.00
#
_symmetry.space_group_name_H-M   'P 1'
#
loop_
_entity.id
_entity.type
_entity.pdbx_description
1 polymer ?
#
loop_
_entity_poly.entity_id
_entity_poly.type
_entity_poly.pdbx_seq_one_letter_code
_entity_poly.pdbx_strand_id
1 'polypeptide(L)'
;MNCDVEKEQKVSSWKYATYTVFGAVRASTGRQLSQTRYRTDLEIFFRSGVLTYLEAQRDEKLTGNVIQLQARCRGYLARLKLNELKVQDVAVRCIQRNVRKFMSVRDWPWWRLLVQVTPLLNVYRIEEQLRLNMEELEQLKVKVEKLEQERTHLKHENDRLEAKV
;
A
#
# COMPACT_ATOMS: atom_id res chain seq x y z
N MET A 1 -2.30 -7.14 62.69
CA MET A 1 -0.89 -6.72 62.53
C MET A 1 -0.32 -6.95 61.12
N ASN A 2 -0.63 -8.04 60.40
CA ASN A 2 -0.09 -8.26 59.04
C ASN A 2 -0.76 -7.44 57.91
N CYS A 3 -1.97 -6.92 58.13
CA CYS A 3 -2.72 -6.21 57.09
C CYS A 3 -2.23 -4.76 56.85
N ASP A 4 -1.65 -4.13 57.89
CA ASP A 4 -1.16 -2.74 57.80
C ASP A 4 0.23 -2.68 57.12
N VAL A 5 1.08 -3.68 57.38
CA VAL A 5 2.38 -3.83 56.71
C VAL A 5 2.21 -4.07 55.21
N GLU A 6 1.23 -4.90 54.81
CA GLU A 6 0.96 -5.19 53.39
C GLU A 6 0.40 -3.97 52.65
N LYS A 7 -0.39 -3.12 53.34
CA LYS A 7 -0.86 -1.83 52.79
C LYS A 7 0.29 -0.84 52.63
N GLU A 8 1.20 -0.73 53.60
CA GLU A 8 2.39 0.12 53.48
C GLU A 8 3.34 -0.36 52.37
N GLN A 9 3.50 -1.67 52.19
CA GLN A 9 4.31 -2.24 51.12
C GLN A 9 3.69 -2.01 49.73
N LYS A 10 2.36 -2.15 49.61
CA LYS A 10 1.64 -1.79 48.37
C LYS A 10 1.79 -0.29 48.09
N VAL A 11 1.50 0.59 49.05
CA VAL A 11 1.64 2.06 48.89
C VAL A 11 3.08 2.45 48.51
N SER A 12 4.08 1.77 49.05
CA SER A 12 5.48 1.99 48.68
C SER A 12 5.75 1.54 47.23
N SER A 13 5.28 0.36 46.83
CA SER A 13 5.39 -0.13 45.44
C SER A 13 4.72 0.83 44.42
N TRP A 14 3.55 1.37 44.74
CA TRP A 14 2.87 2.39 43.92
C TRP A 14 3.66 3.69 43.82
N LYS A 15 4.25 4.15 44.92
CA LYS A 15 5.16 5.31 44.91
C LYS A 15 6.34 5.06 43.96
N TYR A 16 7.00 3.90 44.03
CA TYR A 16 8.12 3.56 43.11
C TYR A 16 7.71 3.49 41.63
N ALA A 17 6.53 2.95 41.32
CA ALA A 17 6.01 2.90 39.94
C ALA A 17 5.76 4.32 39.38
N THR A 18 5.19 5.23 40.19
CA THR A 18 5.02 6.63 39.78
C THR A 18 6.36 7.34 39.57
N TYR A 19 7.34 7.17 40.46
CA TYR A 19 8.69 7.73 40.26
C TYR A 19 9.39 7.18 39.02
N THR A 20 9.10 5.94 38.62
CA THR A 20 9.68 5.30 37.43
C THR A 20 9.08 5.85 36.13
N VAL A 21 7.75 5.99 36.05
CA VAL A 21 7.06 6.57 34.89
C VAL A 21 7.41 8.07 34.73
N PHE A 22 7.41 8.83 35.82
CA PHE A 22 7.86 10.23 35.79
C PHE A 22 9.38 10.37 35.56
N GLY A 23 10.18 9.40 36.00
CA GLY A 23 11.60 9.27 35.66
C GLY A 23 11.85 9.04 34.16
N ALA A 24 11.00 8.25 33.51
CA ALA A 24 11.04 8.04 32.06
C ALA A 24 10.62 9.30 31.27
N VAL A 25 9.65 10.07 31.77
CA VAL A 25 9.28 11.39 31.21
C VAL A 25 10.41 12.43 31.44
N ARG A 26 11.09 12.36 32.58
CA ARG A 26 12.28 13.18 32.91
C ARG A 26 13.44 12.91 31.94
N ALA A 27 13.68 11.64 31.61
CA ALA A 27 14.75 11.23 30.68
C ALA A 27 14.50 11.67 29.23
N SER A 28 13.24 11.87 28.84
CA SER A 28 12.85 12.23 27.46
C SER A 28 12.64 13.73 27.24
N THR A 29 12.34 14.52 28.28
CA THR A 29 11.92 15.93 28.14
C THR A 29 12.87 16.94 28.80
N GLY A 30 13.80 16.50 29.66
CA GLY A 30 14.84 17.36 30.26
C GLY A 30 14.33 18.48 31.20
N ARG A 31 13.02 18.57 31.49
CA ARG A 31 12.42 19.61 32.34
C ARG A 31 11.42 19.03 33.36
N GLN A 32 11.41 19.60 34.56
CA GLN A 32 10.66 19.14 35.73
C GLN A 32 9.24 19.75 35.75
N LEU A 33 8.18 18.94 35.73
CA LEU A 33 6.84 19.40 36.12
C LEU A 33 6.76 19.39 37.65
N SER A 34 6.57 20.56 38.27
CA SER A 34 6.43 20.68 39.72
C SER A 34 5.19 19.94 40.22
N GLN A 35 5.32 19.19 41.32
CA GLN A 35 4.27 18.35 41.92
C GLN A 35 2.99 19.11 42.33
N THR A 36 3.04 20.44 42.39
CA THR A 36 1.87 21.33 42.61
C THR A 36 0.92 21.41 41.41
N ARG A 37 1.39 20.97 40.23
CA ARG A 37 0.72 21.17 38.94
C ARG A 37 -0.20 20.01 38.52
N TYR A 38 -0.08 18.86 39.18
CA TYR A 38 -0.92 17.69 38.97
C TYR A 38 -1.26 17.01 40.31
N ARG A 39 -2.35 16.24 40.36
CA ARG A 39 -2.75 15.41 41.52
C ARG A 39 -2.90 13.96 41.07
N THR A 40 -2.56 13.02 41.94
CA THR A 40 -2.61 11.58 41.67
C THR A 40 -3.25 10.87 42.85
N ASP A 41 -4.53 10.50 42.71
CA ASP A 41 -5.22 9.62 43.65
C ASP A 41 -5.64 8.31 42.97
N LEU A 42 -6.19 8.37 41.74
CA LEU A 42 -6.38 7.22 40.82
C LEU A 42 -6.32 7.64 39.33
N GLU A 43 -6.67 8.89 39.03
CA GLU A 43 -6.51 9.53 37.71
C GLU A 43 -5.64 10.79 37.85
N ILE A 44 -4.97 11.17 36.75
CA ILE A 44 -4.08 12.35 36.73
C ILE A 44 -4.91 13.58 36.38
N PHE A 45 -5.11 14.47 37.36
CA PHE A 45 -5.77 15.75 37.15
C PHE A 45 -4.74 16.86 36.93
N PHE A 46 -4.87 17.59 35.83
CA PHE A 46 -4.04 18.74 35.51
C PHE A 46 -4.72 20.04 35.95
N ARG A 47 -3.93 21.01 36.45
CA ARG A 47 -4.43 22.38 36.57
C ARG A 47 -4.71 22.98 35.18
N SER A 48 -5.61 23.97 35.13
CA SER A 48 -5.91 24.70 33.89
C SER A 48 -4.64 25.22 33.21
N GLY A 49 -4.58 25.09 31.87
CA GLY A 49 -3.46 25.53 31.02
C GLY A 49 -2.24 24.59 30.97
N VAL A 50 -2.14 23.61 31.87
CA VAL A 50 -1.02 22.66 31.88
C VAL A 50 -1.10 21.68 30.71
N LEU A 51 -2.31 21.19 30.41
CA LEU A 51 -2.54 20.29 29.29
C LEU A 51 -2.20 20.97 27.96
N THR A 52 -2.71 22.18 27.73
CA THR A 52 -2.40 22.99 26.54
C THR A 52 -0.90 23.23 26.36
N TYR A 53 -0.18 23.48 27.46
CA TYR A 53 1.28 23.60 27.43
C TYR A 53 1.98 22.29 27.02
N LEU A 54 1.52 21.15 27.56
CA LEU A 54 2.06 19.83 27.20
C LEU A 54 1.77 19.47 25.73
N GLU A 55 0.56 19.79 25.24
CA GLU A 55 0.17 19.62 23.84
C GLU A 55 1.04 20.48 22.92
N ALA A 56 1.28 21.74 23.26
CA ALA A 56 2.15 22.63 22.50
C ALA A 56 3.61 22.10 22.43
N GLN A 57 4.14 21.56 23.53
CA GLN A 57 5.47 20.93 23.53
C GLN A 57 5.51 19.64 22.71
N ARG A 58 4.45 18.82 22.76
CA ARG A 58 4.31 17.64 21.91
C ARG A 58 4.32 18.05 20.43
N ASP A 59 3.53 19.05 20.06
CA ASP A 59 3.41 19.52 18.69
C ASP A 59 4.74 20.10 18.20
N GLU A 60 5.45 20.90 19.02
CA GLU A 60 6.81 21.40 18.71
C GLU A 60 7.78 20.26 18.33
N LYS A 61 7.68 19.11 19.00
CA LYS A 61 8.52 17.93 18.69
C LYS A 61 8.03 17.12 17.51
N LEU A 62 6.72 17.04 17.28
CA LEU A 62 6.14 16.21 16.23
C LEU A 62 6.09 16.90 14.86
N THR A 63 5.90 18.22 14.80
CA THR A 63 5.68 18.95 13.55
C THR A 63 6.77 18.69 12.51
N GLY A 64 8.06 18.73 12.90
CA GLY A 64 9.16 18.47 11.99
C GLY A 64 9.13 17.06 11.38
N ASN A 65 8.85 16.05 12.21
CA ASN A 65 8.75 14.66 11.79
C ASN A 65 7.55 14.44 10.85
N VAL A 66 6.40 15.06 11.17
CA VAL A 66 5.20 14.99 10.34
C VAL A 66 5.43 15.63 8.97
N ILE A 67 6.06 16.81 8.92
CA ILE A 67 6.39 17.48 7.66
C ILE A 67 7.33 16.60 6.82
N GLN A 68 8.36 16.02 7.43
CA GLN A 68 9.30 15.15 6.73
C GLN A 68 8.61 13.89 6.18
N LEU A 69 7.75 13.25 6.98
CA LEU A 69 6.97 12.10 6.56
C LEU A 69 6.09 12.46 5.36
N GLN A 70 5.32 13.55 5.47
CA GLN A 70 4.45 14.01 4.40
C GLN A 70 5.21 14.32 3.11
N ALA A 71 6.37 14.98 3.21
CA ALA A 71 7.22 15.27 2.05
C ALA A 71 7.69 13.98 1.36
N ARG A 72 8.08 12.96 2.14
CA ARG A 72 8.47 11.65 1.60
C ARG A 72 7.30 10.95 0.90
N CYS A 73 6.13 10.91 1.52
CA CYS A 73 4.92 10.31 0.94
C CYS A 73 4.52 11.00 -0.38
N ARG A 74 4.44 12.34 -0.40
CA ARG A 74 4.12 13.11 -1.60
C ARG A 74 5.16 12.88 -2.70
N GLY A 75 6.45 12.90 -2.36
CA GLY A 75 7.52 12.62 -3.30
C GLY A 75 7.45 11.21 -3.90
N TYR A 76 7.10 10.20 -3.09
CA TYR A 76 6.92 8.83 -3.56
C TYR A 76 5.77 8.72 -4.56
N LEU A 77 4.60 9.28 -4.23
CA LEU A 77 3.42 9.28 -5.11
C LEU A 77 3.70 10.02 -6.43
N ALA A 78 4.41 11.16 -6.37
CA ALA A 78 4.78 11.91 -7.56
C ALA A 78 5.70 11.10 -8.49
N ARG A 79 6.66 10.34 -7.94
CA ARG A 79 7.55 9.48 -8.74
C ARG A 79 6.82 8.31 -9.38
N LEU A 80 5.88 7.69 -8.66
CA LEU A 80 5.01 6.66 -9.24
C LEU A 80 4.22 7.22 -10.43
N LYS A 81 3.58 8.38 -10.25
CA LYS A 81 2.82 9.00 -11.35
C LYS A 81 3.70 9.40 -12.53
N LEU A 82 4.90 9.92 -12.27
CA LEU A 82 5.86 10.26 -13.32
C LEU A 82 6.28 9.03 -14.12
N ASN A 83 6.46 7.88 -13.46
CA ASN A 83 6.82 6.65 -14.17
C ASN A 83 5.72 6.21 -15.14
N GLU A 84 4.46 6.26 -14.71
CA GLU A 84 3.30 6.01 -15.57
C GLU A 84 3.25 6.96 -16.76
N LEU A 85 3.44 8.26 -16.51
CA LEU A 85 3.45 9.29 -17.56
C LEU A 85 4.60 9.11 -18.56
N LYS A 86 5.79 8.68 -18.10
CA LYS A 86 6.92 8.39 -19.00
C LYS A 86 6.60 7.25 -19.97
N VAL A 87 5.97 6.18 -19.48
CA VAL A 87 5.57 5.05 -20.33
C VAL A 87 4.54 5.52 -21.37
N GLN A 88 3.53 6.28 -20.93
CA GLN A 88 2.51 6.84 -21.82
C GLN A 88 3.12 7.78 -22.87
N ASP A 89 4.03 8.65 -22.47
CA ASP A 89 4.69 9.60 -23.36
C ASP A 89 5.54 8.89 -24.43
N VAL A 90 6.30 7.85 -24.07
CA VAL A 90 7.03 7.04 -25.05
C VAL A 90 6.07 6.38 -26.04
N ALA A 91 4.96 5.82 -25.55
CA ALA A 91 3.94 5.21 -26.41
C ALA A 91 3.32 6.24 -27.36
N VAL A 92 2.93 7.42 -26.87
CA VAL A 92 2.39 8.52 -27.68
C VAL A 92 3.39 8.95 -28.75
N ARG A 93 4.66 9.17 -28.38
CA ARG A 93 5.71 9.54 -29.35
C ARG A 93 5.91 8.47 -30.41
N CYS A 94 5.88 7.19 -30.03
CA CYS A 94 6.00 6.07 -30.95
C CYS A 94 4.83 6.06 -31.95
N ILE A 95 3.60 6.14 -31.46
CA ILE A 95 2.39 6.15 -32.30
C ILE A 95 2.41 7.36 -33.25
N GLN A 96 2.66 8.56 -32.73
CA GLN A 96 2.71 9.77 -33.55
C GLN A 96 3.80 9.70 -34.62
N ARG A 97 4.99 9.17 -34.31
CA ARG A 97 6.06 8.99 -35.30
C ARG A 97 5.64 8.02 -36.40
N ASN A 98 5.02 6.89 -36.04
CA ASN A 98 4.51 5.92 -37.00
C ASN A 98 3.42 6.53 -37.88
N VAL A 99 2.45 7.24 -37.30
CA VAL A 99 1.39 7.92 -38.06
C VAL A 99 1.97 8.92 -39.05
N ARG A 100 2.92 9.76 -38.64
CA ARG A 100 3.57 10.72 -39.56
C ARG A 100 4.26 10.01 -40.73
N LYS A 101 4.98 8.91 -40.46
CA LYS A 101 5.62 8.11 -41.52
C LYS A 101 4.58 7.45 -42.42
N PHE A 102 3.53 6.88 -41.86
CA PHE A 102 2.44 6.29 -42.63
C PHE A 102 1.78 7.33 -43.54
N MET A 103 1.49 8.54 -43.05
CA MET A 103 0.92 9.61 -43.87
C MET A 103 1.80 9.97 -45.08
N SER A 104 3.13 9.89 -44.96
CA SER A 104 4.04 10.11 -46.10
C SER A 104 4.09 8.95 -47.09
N VAL A 105 3.74 7.73 -46.68
CA VAL A 105 3.89 6.51 -47.49
C VAL A 105 2.56 6.01 -48.05
N ARG A 106 1.43 6.32 -47.39
CA ARG A 106 0.10 5.78 -47.72
C ARG A 106 -0.30 5.99 -49.18
N ASP A 107 0.01 7.17 -49.72
CA ASP A 107 -0.39 7.56 -51.08
C ASP A 107 0.63 7.10 -52.15
N TRP A 108 1.76 6.50 -51.73
CA TRP A 108 2.79 6.01 -52.64
C TRP A 108 2.32 4.75 -53.41
N PRO A 109 2.42 4.72 -54.76
CA PRO A 109 1.89 3.61 -55.56
C PRO A 109 2.43 2.23 -55.18
N TRP A 110 3.72 2.13 -54.86
CA TRP A 110 4.34 0.87 -54.44
C TRP A 110 3.81 0.34 -53.11
N TRP A 111 3.52 1.23 -52.17
CA TRP A 111 2.87 0.86 -50.91
C TRP A 111 1.45 0.35 -51.13
N ARG A 112 0.67 1.02 -51.98
CA ARG A 112 -0.70 0.56 -52.33
C ARG A 112 -0.71 -0.82 -52.99
N LEU A 113 0.23 -1.04 -53.92
CA LEU A 113 0.39 -2.35 -54.56
C LEU A 113 0.68 -3.44 -53.53
N LEU A 114 1.63 -3.19 -52.62
CA LEU A 114 1.96 -4.13 -51.55
C LEU A 114 0.73 -4.48 -50.71
N VAL A 115 0.01 -3.47 -50.20
CA VAL A 115 -1.19 -3.67 -49.36
C VAL A 115 -2.28 -4.48 -50.09
N GLN A 116 -2.43 -4.31 -51.40
CA GLN A 116 -3.39 -5.08 -52.20
C GLN A 116 -2.96 -6.53 -52.43
N VAL A 117 -1.66 -6.78 -52.59
CA VAL A 117 -1.12 -8.11 -52.89
C VAL A 117 -0.93 -8.96 -51.63
N THR A 118 -0.56 -8.36 -50.49
CA THR A 118 -0.34 -9.06 -49.20
C THR A 118 -1.48 -10.02 -48.80
N PRO A 119 -2.78 -9.62 -48.79
CA PRO A 119 -3.85 -10.53 -48.39
C PRO A 119 -4.13 -11.66 -49.40
N LEU A 120 -3.64 -11.55 -50.64
CA LEU A 120 -3.80 -12.59 -51.67
C LEU A 120 -2.76 -13.72 -51.52
N LEU A 121 -1.72 -13.51 -50.70
CA LEU A 121 -0.74 -14.55 -50.38
C LEU A 121 -1.33 -15.51 -49.35
N ASN A 122 -1.45 -16.79 -49.73
CA ASN A 122 -2.04 -17.86 -48.90
C ASN A 122 -1.39 -17.98 -47.51
N VAL A 123 -0.11 -17.61 -47.39
CA VAL A 123 0.64 -17.59 -46.11
C VAL A 123 0.00 -16.65 -45.09
N TYR A 124 -0.43 -15.45 -45.50
CA TYR A 124 -1.01 -14.46 -44.58
C TYR A 124 -2.36 -14.92 -44.01
N ARG A 125 -3.16 -15.62 -44.82
CA ARG A 125 -4.44 -16.19 -44.39
C ARG A 125 -4.27 -17.33 -43.40
N ILE A 126 -3.29 -18.21 -43.64
CA ILE A 126 -3.00 -19.34 -42.75
C ILE A 126 -2.41 -18.86 -41.43
N GLU A 127 -1.51 -17.88 -41.45
CA GLU A 127 -0.93 -17.29 -40.23
C GLU A 127 -2.01 -16.63 -39.36
N GLU A 128 -2.95 -15.87 -39.94
CA GLU A 128 -4.01 -15.24 -39.16
C GLU A 128 -4.98 -16.28 -38.57
N GLN A 129 -5.34 -17.32 -39.32
CA GLN A 129 -6.16 -18.42 -38.80
C GLN A 129 -5.42 -19.19 -37.69
N LEU A 130 -4.13 -19.44 -37.86
CA LEU A 130 -3.31 -20.11 -36.84
C LEU A 130 -3.23 -19.25 -35.56
N ARG A 131 -3.04 -17.93 -35.71
CA ARG A 131 -3.01 -16.99 -34.60
C ARG A 131 -4.31 -17.00 -33.81
N LEU A 132 -5.46 -16.93 -34.50
CA LEU A 132 -6.79 -16.99 -33.88
C LEU A 132 -7.00 -18.32 -33.15
N ASN A 133 -6.69 -19.44 -33.80
CA ASN A 133 -6.83 -20.76 -33.19
C ASN A 133 -5.90 -20.94 -31.98
N MET A 134 -4.69 -20.38 -32.01
CA MET A 134 -3.77 -20.40 -30.86
C MET A 134 -4.31 -19.58 -29.69
N GLU A 135 -4.89 -18.41 -29.97
CA GLU A 135 -5.50 -17.55 -28.95
C GLU A 135 -6.72 -18.21 -28.30
N GLU A 136 -7.59 -18.84 -29.10
CA GLU A 136 -8.72 -19.64 -28.61
C GLU A 136 -8.25 -20.85 -27.78
N LEU A 137 -7.22 -21.56 -28.24
CA LEU A 137 -6.66 -22.70 -27.53
C LEU A 137 -6.13 -22.29 -26.15
N GLU A 138 -5.44 -21.15 -26.06
CA GLU A 138 -4.90 -20.66 -24.81
C GLU A 138 -6.01 -20.25 -23.83
N GLN A 139 -7.05 -19.56 -24.31
CA GLN A 139 -8.24 -19.25 -23.50
C GLN A 139 -8.93 -20.52 -22.98
N LEU A 140 -9.02 -21.55 -23.82
CA LEU A 140 -9.64 -22.81 -23.45
C LEU A 140 -8.81 -23.56 -22.41
N LYS A 141 -7.48 -23.57 -22.52
CA LYS A 141 -6.57 -24.15 -21.52
C LYS A 141 -6.74 -23.50 -20.14
N VAL A 142 -6.73 -22.17 -20.08
CA VAL A 142 -6.94 -21.43 -18.82
C VAL A 142 -8.31 -21.76 -18.21
N LYS A 143 -9.34 -21.88 -19.06
CA LYS A 143 -10.69 -22.25 -18.59
C LYS A 143 -10.74 -23.67 -18.05
N VAL A 144 -10.07 -24.62 -18.71
CA VAL A 144 -9.96 -26.02 -18.25
C VAL A 144 -9.24 -26.09 -16.91
N GLU A 145 -8.09 -25.42 -16.79
CA GLU A 145 -7.32 -25.41 -15.53
C GLU A 145 -8.15 -24.85 -14.37
N LYS A 146 -8.89 -23.76 -14.61
CA LYS A 146 -9.80 -23.19 -13.61
C LYS A 146 -10.90 -24.18 -13.19
N LEU A 147 -11.54 -24.85 -14.16
CA LEU A 147 -12.59 -25.83 -13.89
C LEU A 147 -12.05 -27.06 -13.15
N GLU A 148 -10.82 -27.49 -13.44
CA GLU A 148 -10.15 -28.59 -12.74
C GLU A 148 -9.84 -28.22 -11.28
N GLN A 149 -9.37 -27.00 -11.03
CA GLN A 149 -9.15 -26.47 -9.69
C GLN A 149 -10.47 -26.40 -8.90
N GLU A 150 -11.54 -25.91 -9.52
CA GLU A 150 -12.86 -25.83 -8.89
C GLU A 150 -13.43 -27.22 -8.58
N ARG A 151 -13.31 -28.16 -9.52
CA ARG A 151 -13.73 -29.57 -9.34
C ARG A 151 -12.94 -30.25 -8.22
N THR A 152 -11.62 -30.03 -8.14
CA THR A 152 -10.83 -30.59 -7.05
C THR A 152 -11.22 -29.98 -5.71
N HIS A 153 -11.39 -28.66 -5.63
CA HIS A 153 -11.88 -27.99 -4.41
C HIS A 153 -13.22 -28.54 -3.93
N LEU A 154 -14.22 -28.63 -4.82
CA LEU A 154 -15.56 -29.14 -4.49
C LEU A 154 -15.53 -30.60 -4.04
N LYS A 155 -14.66 -31.43 -4.64
CA LYS A 155 -14.47 -32.82 -4.17
C LYS A 155 -13.94 -32.87 -2.74
N HIS A 156 -12.89 -32.11 -2.43
CA HIS A 156 -12.33 -32.07 -1.08
C HIS A 156 -13.36 -31.55 -0.07
N GLU A 157 -14.18 -30.56 -0.43
CA GLU A 157 -15.28 -30.12 0.43
C GLU A 157 -16.34 -31.19 0.65
N ASN A 158 -16.74 -31.92 -0.40
CA ASN A 158 -17.73 -32.98 -0.28
C ASN A 158 -17.22 -34.12 0.62
N ASP A 159 -15.98 -34.59 0.41
CA ASP A 159 -15.36 -35.62 1.25
C ASP A 159 -15.29 -35.18 2.72
N ARG A 160 -15.01 -33.89 2.97
CA ARG A 160 -15.00 -33.31 4.32
C ARG A 160 -16.39 -33.28 4.96
N LEU A 161 -17.44 -33.05 4.17
CA LEU A 161 -18.82 -33.04 4.65
C LEU A 161 -19.31 -34.47 4.92
N GLU A 162 -18.98 -35.43 4.07
CA GLU A 162 -19.30 -36.86 4.28
C GLU A 162 -18.61 -37.40 5.53
N ALA A 163 -17.37 -37.00 5.82
CA ALA A 163 -16.67 -37.39 7.06
C ALA A 163 -17.26 -36.80 8.36
N LYS A 164 -18.20 -35.85 8.27
CA LYS A 164 -18.88 -35.24 9.42
C LYS A 164 -20.27 -35.83 9.70
N VAL A 165 -20.76 -36.73 8.85
CA VAL A 165 -22.01 -37.47 8.99
C VAL A 165 -21.72 -38.82 9.63
#